data_AF-A0AAV9NTW0-F1
#
_entry.id   AF-A0AAV9NTW0-F1
#
_cell.length_a   1.000
_cell.length_b   1.000
_cell.length_c   1.000
_cell.angle_alpha   90.00
_cell.angle_beta   90.00
_cell.angle_gamma   90.00
#
_symmetry.space_group_name_H-M   'P 1'
#
loop_
_entity.id
_entity.type
_entity.pdbx_description
1 polymer ?
#
loop_
_entity_poly.entity_id
_entity_poly.type
_entity_poly.pdbx_seq_one_letter_code
_entity_poly.pdbx_strand_id
1 'polypeptide(L)'
;MPYFQPKRDFIEWLKQQARSISWTAIISGPFFDQALKNTFHGYQPPNEFYLLDEGDTPYGTTNLHTIGHALFKILSDPKHFGDSANRYINIHSHMTTQQEVLAALEKASGQPFKIHRLSSDTFYDNSLRRFHNVKPGEPKILLAERDIIQCITYGKGKFKGLGDPRDENDWTEKLGLPAEDLLDDVKAVLDGIRPERDWNPRE
;
A
#
# COMPACT_ATOMS: atom_id res chain seq x y z
N MET A 1 -9.57 -0.69 -12.96
CA MET A 1 -9.91 0.65 -12.43
C MET A 1 -9.38 1.73 -13.39
N PRO A 2 -10.24 2.61 -13.95
CA PRO A 2 -9.84 3.61 -14.95
C PRO A 2 -8.69 4.54 -14.52
N TYR A 3 -8.57 4.80 -13.21
CA TYR A 3 -7.49 5.61 -12.64
C TYR A 3 -6.10 5.06 -12.92
N PHE A 4 -5.93 3.73 -12.98
CA PHE A 4 -4.64 3.09 -13.27
C PHE A 4 -4.40 2.84 -14.77
N GLN A 5 -5.33 3.22 -15.65
CA GLN A 5 -5.19 2.95 -17.09
C GLN A 5 -3.91 3.56 -17.68
N PRO A 6 -3.54 4.82 -17.39
CA PRO A 6 -2.29 5.40 -17.92
C PRO A 6 -1.03 4.61 -17.50
N LYS A 7 -0.99 4.08 -16.26
CA LYS A 7 0.12 3.24 -15.80
C LYS A 7 0.18 1.91 -16.57
N ARG A 8 -0.98 1.31 -16.85
CA ARG A 8 -1.07 0.07 -17.64
C ARG A 8 -0.59 0.30 -19.07
N ASP A 9 -1.07 1.35 -19.71
CA ASP A 9 -0.69 1.70 -21.08
C ASP A 9 0.82 1.95 -21.18
N PHE A 10 1.41 2.59 -20.16
CA PHE A 10 2.85 2.80 -20.10
C PHE A 10 3.65 1.49 -19.94
N ILE A 11 3.19 0.54 -19.12
CA ILE A 11 3.83 -0.78 -19.05
C ILE A 11 3.69 -1.53 -20.39
N GLU A 12 2.54 -1.48 -21.06
CA GLU A 12 2.39 -2.11 -22.38
C GLU A 12 3.33 -1.50 -23.43
N TRP A 13 3.54 -0.18 -23.37
CA TRP A 13 4.56 0.47 -24.19
C TRP A 13 5.98 0.00 -23.83
N LEU A 14 6.33 -0.07 -22.54
CA LEU A 14 7.65 -0.54 -22.09
C LEU A 14 7.93 -1.99 -22.52
N LYS A 15 6.93 -2.86 -22.50
CA LYS A 15 7.03 -4.24 -23.03
C LYS A 15 7.41 -4.27 -24.50
N GLN A 16 6.89 -3.33 -25.31
CA GLN A 16 7.25 -3.22 -26.74
C GLN A 16 8.70 -2.71 -26.93
N GLN A 17 9.23 -1.96 -25.97
CA GLN A 17 10.60 -1.44 -25.97
C GLN A 17 11.61 -2.36 -25.27
N ALA A 18 11.23 -3.58 -24.86
CA ALA A 18 12.07 -4.47 -24.05
C ALA A 18 13.41 -4.88 -24.71
N ARG A 19 13.59 -4.64 -26.01
CA ARG A 19 14.86 -4.85 -26.73
C ARG A 19 15.87 -3.71 -26.57
N SER A 20 15.41 -2.51 -26.24
CA SER A 20 16.23 -1.29 -26.13
C SER A 20 16.27 -0.73 -24.71
N ILE A 21 15.23 -1.00 -23.90
CA ILE A 21 15.09 -0.51 -22.53
C ILE A 21 14.59 -1.65 -21.65
N SER A 22 15.27 -1.93 -20.55
CA SER A 22 14.75 -2.79 -19.48
C SER A 22 13.92 -1.98 -18.50
N TRP A 23 12.83 -2.55 -18.00
CA TRP A 23 11.98 -1.91 -16.99
C TRP A 23 11.72 -2.82 -15.79
N THR A 24 11.46 -2.22 -14.63
CA THR A 24 11.02 -2.92 -13.42
C THR A 24 9.85 -2.14 -12.84
N ALA A 25 8.71 -2.79 -12.62
CA ALA A 25 7.54 -2.17 -12.02
C ALA A 25 7.38 -2.63 -10.58
N ILE A 26 7.68 -1.74 -9.63
CA ILE A 26 7.57 -2.04 -8.20
C ILE A 26 6.14 -1.75 -7.72
N ILE A 27 5.52 -2.74 -7.08
CA ILE A 27 4.23 -2.68 -6.43
C ILE A 27 4.46 -2.78 -4.93
N SER A 28 4.38 -1.65 -4.23
CA SER A 28 4.66 -1.55 -2.79
C SER A 28 3.40 -1.48 -1.92
N GLY A 29 2.21 -1.69 -2.51
CA GLY A 29 0.95 -1.40 -1.82
C GLY A 29 0.84 0.06 -1.33
N PRO A 30 -0.03 0.33 -0.34
CA PRO A 30 -0.12 1.63 0.32
C PRO A 30 1.19 1.96 1.05
N PHE A 31 1.55 3.23 1.09
CA PHE A 31 2.72 3.70 1.83
C PHE A 31 2.36 3.81 3.32
N PHE A 32 2.69 2.82 4.14
CA PHE A 32 2.12 2.63 5.48
C PHE A 32 2.15 3.90 6.33
N ASP A 33 3.33 4.48 6.52
CA ASP A 33 3.59 5.69 7.28
C ASP A 33 2.81 6.93 6.82
N GLN A 34 2.57 7.06 5.51
CA GLN A 34 1.77 8.14 4.94
C GLN A 34 0.25 7.81 4.97
N ALA A 35 -0.08 6.55 4.72
CA ALA A 35 -1.44 6.03 4.64
C ALA A 35 -2.13 6.02 6.01
N LEU A 36 -1.35 5.86 7.09
CA LEU A 36 -1.86 5.95 8.45
C LEU A 36 -2.22 7.40 8.82
N LYS A 37 -1.52 8.40 8.26
CA LYS A 37 -1.78 9.83 8.47
C LYS A 37 -2.97 10.37 7.67
N ASN A 38 -3.33 9.73 6.55
CA ASN A 38 -4.34 10.23 5.61
C ASN A 38 -5.61 9.36 5.56
N THR A 39 -5.87 8.63 6.66
CA THR A 39 -7.07 7.82 6.91
C THR A 39 -7.24 6.59 6.02
N PHE A 40 -6.24 6.27 5.19
CA PHE A 40 -6.29 5.14 4.28
C PHE A 40 -6.37 3.80 5.02
N HIS A 41 -5.76 3.63 6.19
CA HIS A 41 -5.87 2.38 6.96
C HIS A 41 -7.13 2.30 7.84
N GLY A 42 -8.03 3.28 7.74
CA GLY A 42 -9.23 3.41 8.59
C GLY A 42 -9.04 4.31 9.80
N TYR A 43 -7.80 4.65 10.18
CA TYR A 43 -7.54 5.57 11.28
C TYR A 43 -8.03 6.98 10.98
N GLN A 44 -8.98 7.47 11.79
CA GLN A 44 -9.42 8.86 11.79
C GLN A 44 -9.03 9.47 13.15
N PRO A 45 -7.98 10.31 13.20
CA PRO A 45 -7.57 10.97 14.44
C PRO A 45 -8.71 11.78 15.07
N PRO A 46 -8.79 11.83 16.41
CA PRO A 46 -7.83 11.24 17.35
C PRO A 46 -8.10 9.78 17.75
N ASN A 47 -9.34 9.30 17.67
CA ASN A 47 -9.74 8.01 18.24
C ASN A 47 -10.94 7.35 17.52
N GLU A 48 -11.09 7.59 16.23
CA GLU A 48 -12.09 6.92 15.39
C GLU A 48 -11.41 5.96 14.42
N PHE A 49 -12.07 4.85 14.10
CA PHE A 49 -11.57 3.87 13.15
C PHE A 49 -12.67 3.36 12.23
N TYR A 50 -12.46 3.47 10.92
CA TYR A 50 -13.36 2.96 9.88
C TYR A 50 -12.91 1.58 9.40
N LEU A 51 -13.64 0.56 9.83
CA LEU A 51 -13.39 -0.84 9.53
C LEU A 51 -14.21 -1.26 8.30
N LEU A 52 -13.56 -1.76 7.26
CA LEU A 52 -14.25 -2.40 6.15
C LEU A 52 -14.55 -3.85 6.52
N ASP A 53 -15.83 -4.20 6.45
CA ASP A 53 -16.36 -5.51 6.80
C ASP A 53 -15.90 -5.93 8.22
N GLU A 54 -15.22 -7.07 8.35
CA GLU A 54 -14.61 -7.55 9.60
C GLU A 54 -13.15 -7.11 9.77
N GLY A 55 -12.56 -6.43 8.78
CA GLY A 55 -11.20 -5.89 8.85
C GLY A 55 -10.07 -6.92 9.01
N ASP A 56 -10.34 -8.19 8.73
CA ASP A 56 -9.49 -9.37 8.89
C ASP A 56 -8.90 -9.86 7.55
N THR A 57 -9.10 -9.14 6.45
CA THR A 57 -8.48 -9.46 5.15
C THR A 57 -7.00 -9.03 5.17
N PRO A 58 -6.04 -9.96 4.96
CA PRO A 58 -4.63 -9.62 4.88
C PRO A 58 -4.32 -8.76 3.66
N TYR A 59 -3.41 -7.79 3.82
CA TYR A 59 -2.88 -6.98 2.74
C TYR A 59 -1.43 -6.56 3.03
N GLY A 60 -0.69 -6.28 1.96
CA GLY A 60 0.66 -5.74 2.03
C GLY A 60 0.67 -4.21 2.03
N THR A 61 1.54 -3.63 2.84
CA THR A 61 1.81 -2.18 2.89
C THR A 61 3.28 -1.94 3.19
N THR A 62 3.85 -0.84 2.69
CA THR A 62 5.30 -0.59 2.75
C THR A 62 5.59 0.79 3.31
N ASN A 63 6.53 0.89 4.24
CA ASN A 63 7.08 2.19 4.65
C ASN A 63 7.88 2.84 3.53
N LEU A 64 7.86 4.17 3.47
CA LEU A 64 8.60 4.92 2.44
C LEU A 64 10.11 4.60 2.40
N HIS A 65 10.74 4.37 3.56
CA HIS A 65 12.17 4.05 3.59
C HIS A 65 12.47 2.67 2.96
N THR A 66 11.61 1.68 3.19
CA THR A 66 11.74 0.34 2.57
C THR A 66 11.56 0.38 1.05
N ILE A 67 10.69 1.25 0.53
CA ILE A 67 10.62 1.53 -0.93
C ILE A 67 11.96 2.08 -1.44
N GLY A 68 12.56 3.02 -0.70
CA GLY A 68 13.88 3.56 -1.01
C GLY A 68 14.98 2.50 -1.03
N HIS A 69 15.01 1.61 -0.02
CA HIS A 69 15.96 0.51 0.04
C HIS A 69 15.78 -0.49 -1.10
N ALA A 70 14.54 -0.84 -1.46
CA ALA A 70 14.26 -1.72 -2.58
C ALA A 70 14.78 -1.13 -3.90
N LEU A 71 14.51 0.15 -4.16
CA LEU A 71 15.06 0.86 -5.33
C LEU A 71 16.58 0.84 -5.34
N PHE A 72 17.22 1.14 -4.21
CA PHE A 72 18.67 1.11 -4.10
C PHE A 72 19.23 -0.29 -4.35
N LYS A 73 18.71 -1.33 -3.69
CA LYS A 73 19.19 -2.72 -3.86
C LYS A 73 19.00 -3.23 -5.29
N ILE A 74 17.91 -2.84 -5.97
CA ILE A 74 17.68 -3.17 -7.39
C ILE A 74 18.71 -2.47 -8.28
N LEU A 75 18.98 -1.18 -8.07
CA LEU A 75 19.84 -0.38 -8.95
C LEU A 75 21.34 -0.55 -8.70
N SER A 76 21.74 -0.86 -7.46
CA SER A 76 23.15 -0.95 -7.06
C SER A 76 23.76 -2.34 -7.19
N ASP A 77 22.93 -3.40 -7.20
CA ASP A 77 23.38 -4.78 -7.35
C ASP A 77 23.13 -5.27 -8.80
N PRO A 78 24.18 -5.62 -9.57
CA PRO A 78 24.03 -6.08 -10.96
C PRO A 78 23.14 -7.32 -11.12
N LYS A 79 23.15 -8.23 -10.14
CA LYS A 79 22.30 -9.42 -10.14
C LYS A 79 20.84 -9.03 -9.91
N HIS A 80 20.55 -8.18 -8.93
CA HIS A 80 19.17 -7.71 -8.74
C HIS A 80 18.65 -6.93 -9.93
N PHE A 81 19.47 -6.04 -10.49
CA PHE A 81 19.14 -5.28 -11.71
C PHE A 81 18.82 -6.19 -12.89
N GLY A 82 19.66 -7.21 -13.12
CA GLY A 82 19.46 -8.18 -14.21
C GLY A 82 18.22 -9.05 -13.98
N ASP A 83 18.06 -9.58 -12.76
CA ASP A 83 16.92 -10.41 -12.42
C ASP A 83 15.60 -9.63 -12.50
N SER A 84 15.60 -8.31 -12.22
CA SER A 84 14.40 -7.48 -12.15
C SER A 84 13.95 -6.95 -13.51
N ALA A 85 14.71 -7.24 -14.57
CA ALA A 85 14.41 -6.75 -15.90
C ALA A 85 13.07 -7.30 -16.43
N ASN A 86 12.31 -6.39 -17.02
CA ASN A 86 11.05 -6.58 -17.75
C ASN A 86 9.95 -7.29 -16.96
N ARG A 87 9.83 -6.99 -15.65
CA ARG A 87 8.82 -7.62 -14.78
C ARG A 87 8.26 -6.70 -13.71
N TYR A 88 7.16 -7.17 -13.12
CA TYR A 88 6.63 -6.65 -11.88
C TYR A 88 7.35 -7.26 -10.69
N ILE A 89 7.48 -6.49 -9.62
CA ILE A 89 8.02 -6.92 -8.34
C ILE A 89 7.13 -6.38 -7.24
N ASN A 90 6.77 -7.23 -6.30
CA ASN A 90 6.07 -6.86 -5.10
C ASN A 90 7.06 -6.72 -3.94
N ILE A 91 6.83 -5.72 -3.10
CA ILE A 91 7.54 -5.53 -1.83
C ILE A 91 6.53 -5.16 -0.76
N HIS A 92 6.83 -5.50 0.49
CA HIS A 92 6.06 -5.07 1.64
C HIS A 92 6.96 -4.89 2.86
N SER A 93 6.56 -3.98 3.72
CA SER A 93 7.06 -3.88 5.09
C SER A 93 6.25 -4.78 6.02
N HIS A 94 4.93 -4.72 5.86
CA HIS A 94 3.96 -5.38 6.71
C HIS A 94 2.98 -6.17 5.86
N MET A 95 2.80 -7.44 6.24
CA MET A 95 1.59 -8.19 5.95
C MET A 95 0.66 -8.07 7.13
N THR A 96 -0.40 -7.28 6.98
CA THR A 96 -1.29 -6.93 8.11
C THR A 96 -2.77 -6.93 7.74
N THR A 97 -3.62 -6.66 8.70
CA THR A 97 -5.07 -6.49 8.59
C THR A 97 -5.48 -5.15 9.22
N GLN A 98 -6.69 -4.67 8.95
CA GLN A 98 -7.17 -3.45 9.62
C GLN A 98 -7.30 -3.66 11.13
N GLN A 99 -7.65 -4.87 11.58
CA GLN A 99 -7.72 -5.20 13.01
C GLN A 99 -6.36 -5.11 13.70
N GLU A 100 -5.29 -5.58 13.06
CA GLU A 100 -3.94 -5.47 13.62
C GLU A 100 -3.45 -4.02 13.68
N VAL A 101 -3.73 -3.21 12.65
CA VAL A 101 -3.44 -1.77 12.68
C VAL A 101 -4.21 -1.07 13.79
N LEU A 102 -5.49 -1.37 13.97
CA LEU A 102 -6.31 -0.88 15.07
C LEU A 102 -5.71 -1.27 16.44
N ALA A 103 -5.35 -2.54 16.63
CA ALA A 103 -4.74 -3.00 17.88
C ALA A 103 -3.41 -2.31 18.16
N ALA A 104 -2.59 -2.06 17.13
CA ALA A 104 -1.35 -1.31 17.26
C ALA A 104 -1.61 0.16 17.64
N LEU A 105 -2.63 0.80 17.07
CA LEU A 105 -3.05 2.16 17.44
C LEU A 105 -3.53 2.25 18.88
N GLU A 106 -4.38 1.32 19.33
CA GLU A 106 -4.87 1.26 20.72
C GLU A 106 -3.71 1.07 21.70
N LYS A 107 -2.78 0.16 21.39
CA LYS A 107 -1.60 -0.09 22.21
C LYS A 107 -0.62 1.10 22.24
N ALA A 108 -0.41 1.77 21.11
CA ALA A 108 0.50 2.91 21.02
C ALA A 108 -0.08 4.17 21.69
N SER A 109 -1.37 4.43 21.52
CA SER A 109 -2.05 5.60 22.08
C SER A 109 -2.49 5.42 23.54
N GLY A 110 -2.66 4.18 24.00
CA GLY A 110 -3.25 3.86 25.30
C GLY A 110 -4.75 4.22 25.40
N GLN A 111 -5.42 4.43 24.27
CA GLN A 111 -6.83 4.85 24.21
C GLN A 111 -7.66 3.86 23.36
N PRO A 112 -8.92 3.60 23.73
CA PRO A 112 -9.83 2.82 22.90
C PRO A 112 -10.32 3.65 21.70
N PHE A 113 -10.69 2.95 20.63
CA PHE A 113 -11.20 3.59 19.41
C PHE A 113 -12.69 3.35 19.20
N LYS A 114 -13.38 4.37 18.69
CA LYS A 114 -14.76 4.24 18.23
C LYS A 114 -14.78 3.64 16.82
N ILE A 115 -15.36 2.45 16.71
CA ILE A 115 -15.35 1.68 15.46
C ILE A 115 -16.58 1.98 14.60
N HIS A 116 -16.34 2.36 13.35
CA HIS A 116 -17.33 2.56 12.29
C HIS A 116 -17.21 1.43 11.27
N ARG A 117 -18.18 0.51 11.24
CA ARG A 117 -18.18 -0.59 10.26
C ARG A 117 -18.84 -0.16 8.96
N LEU A 118 -18.18 -0.46 7.84
CA LEU A 118 -18.67 -0.19 6.48
C LEU A 118 -18.60 -1.48 5.66
N SER A 119 -19.61 -1.74 4.83
CA SER A 119 -19.50 -2.82 3.83
C SER A 119 -18.57 -2.38 2.70
N SER A 120 -17.55 -3.17 2.37
CA SER A 120 -16.65 -2.85 1.27
C SER A 120 -17.39 -2.76 -0.07
N ASP A 121 -18.42 -3.58 -0.27
CA ASP A 121 -19.17 -3.63 -1.53
C ASP A 121 -20.03 -2.37 -1.71
N THR A 122 -20.79 -1.98 -0.69
CA THR A 122 -21.58 -0.74 -0.73
C THR A 122 -20.68 0.50 -0.79
N PHE A 123 -19.57 0.49 -0.05
CA PHE A 123 -18.62 1.60 -0.04
C PHE A 123 -17.92 1.76 -1.39
N TYR A 124 -17.55 0.65 -2.05
CA TYR A 124 -16.99 0.67 -3.39
C TYR A 124 -17.97 1.22 -4.43
N ASP A 125 -19.22 0.74 -4.45
CA ASP A 125 -20.21 1.18 -5.44
C ASP A 125 -20.53 2.68 -5.30
N ASN A 126 -20.65 3.17 -4.06
CA ASN A 126 -20.80 4.61 -3.80
C ASN A 126 -19.56 5.40 -4.24
N SER A 127 -18.36 4.86 -4.05
CA SER A 127 -17.11 5.49 -4.46
C SER A 127 -16.96 5.54 -5.98
N LEU A 128 -17.31 4.46 -6.69
CA LEU A 128 -17.38 4.43 -8.14
C LEU A 128 -18.38 5.46 -8.68
N ARG A 129 -19.57 5.55 -8.07
CA ARG A 129 -20.58 6.54 -8.48
C ARG A 129 -20.05 7.96 -8.34
N ARG A 130 -19.39 8.29 -7.22
CA ARG A 130 -18.75 9.61 -7.01
C ARG A 130 -17.64 9.86 -8.03
N PHE A 131 -16.82 8.86 -8.34
CA PHE A 131 -15.75 8.96 -9.32
C PHE A 131 -16.25 9.18 -10.75
N HIS A 132 -17.34 8.50 -11.14
CA HIS A 132 -17.90 8.60 -12.50
C HIS A 132 -18.77 9.84 -12.73
N ASN A 133 -19.39 10.39 -11.69
CA ASN A 133 -20.32 11.51 -11.81
C ASN A 133 -19.67 12.90 -11.64
N VAL A 134 -18.36 13.00 -11.80
CA VAL A 134 -17.64 14.29 -11.83
C VAL A 134 -18.05 15.05 -13.10
N LYS A 135 -18.56 16.27 -12.95
CA LYS A 135 -19.04 17.05 -14.11
C LYS A 135 -17.88 17.63 -14.93
N PRO A 136 -18.10 17.95 -16.22
CA PRO A 136 -17.10 18.67 -17.00
C PRO A 136 -16.66 19.97 -16.30
N GLY A 137 -15.34 20.14 -16.11
CA GLY A 137 -14.76 21.28 -15.42
C GLY A 137 -14.66 21.15 -13.90
N GLU A 138 -15.29 20.15 -13.28
CA GLU A 138 -15.05 19.81 -11.87
C GLU A 138 -13.78 18.96 -11.74
N PRO A 139 -12.91 19.25 -10.76
CA PRO A 139 -11.76 18.39 -10.48
C PRO A 139 -12.25 17.02 -10.02
N LYS A 140 -11.56 15.95 -10.43
CA LYS A 140 -11.83 14.62 -9.88
C LYS A 140 -11.64 14.63 -8.37
N ILE A 141 -12.58 14.00 -7.68
CA ILE A 141 -12.60 13.94 -6.21
C ILE A 141 -11.61 12.87 -5.77
N LEU A 142 -10.36 13.25 -5.48
CA LEU A 142 -9.25 12.34 -5.09
C LEU A 142 -9.62 11.34 -3.98
N LEU A 143 -10.57 11.68 -3.11
CA LEU A 143 -11.06 10.79 -2.06
C LEU A 143 -11.84 9.59 -2.62
N ALA A 144 -12.57 9.75 -3.73
CA ALA A 144 -13.32 8.65 -4.34
C ALA A 144 -12.38 7.57 -4.89
N GLU A 145 -11.27 7.94 -5.55
CA GLU A 145 -10.26 6.97 -5.97
C GLU A 145 -9.60 6.28 -4.78
N ARG A 146 -9.28 7.05 -3.73
CA ARG A 146 -8.72 6.49 -2.50
C ARG A 146 -9.65 5.46 -1.87
N ASP A 147 -10.94 5.77 -1.75
CA ASP A 147 -11.94 4.90 -1.15
C ASP A 147 -12.16 3.62 -2.00
N ILE A 148 -12.10 3.73 -3.33
CA ILE A 148 -12.07 2.58 -4.24
C ILE A 148 -10.84 1.70 -3.98
N ILE A 149 -9.66 2.31 -3.87
CA ILE A 149 -8.40 1.59 -3.65
C ILE A 149 -8.43 0.87 -2.29
N GLN A 150 -8.92 1.53 -1.22
CA GLN A 150 -9.10 0.89 0.09
C GLN A 150 -9.95 -0.39 0.01
N CYS A 151 -11.09 -0.32 -0.69
CA CYS A 151 -11.95 -1.49 -0.90
C CYS A 151 -11.20 -2.62 -1.62
N ILE A 152 -10.42 -2.29 -2.65
CA ILE A 152 -9.62 -3.28 -3.39
C ILE A 152 -8.51 -3.86 -2.52
N THR A 153 -7.87 -3.04 -1.67
CA THR A 153 -6.74 -3.46 -0.84
C THR A 153 -7.15 -4.47 0.23
N TYR A 154 -8.24 -4.25 0.97
CA TYR A 154 -8.58 -5.12 2.11
C TYR A 154 -10.09 -5.39 2.29
N GLY A 155 -10.92 -5.11 1.29
CA GLY A 155 -12.33 -5.47 1.30
C GLY A 155 -12.60 -6.97 1.12
N LYS A 156 -13.84 -7.39 1.38
CA LYS A 156 -14.29 -8.79 1.22
C LYS A 156 -14.89 -9.07 -0.17
N GLY A 157 -15.39 -10.29 -0.35
CA GLY A 157 -16.06 -10.73 -1.57
C GLY A 157 -15.14 -10.67 -2.78
N LYS A 158 -15.50 -9.85 -3.77
CA LYS A 158 -14.75 -9.69 -5.03
C LYS A 158 -13.35 -9.06 -4.87
N PHE A 159 -13.05 -8.49 -3.70
CA PHE A 159 -11.75 -7.88 -3.40
C PHE A 159 -10.81 -8.79 -2.61
N LYS A 160 -11.32 -9.89 -2.04
CA LYS A 160 -10.56 -10.73 -1.12
C LYS A 160 -9.31 -11.27 -1.81
N GLY A 161 -8.15 -10.98 -1.24
CA GLY A 161 -6.83 -11.41 -1.73
C GLY A 161 -6.18 -10.48 -2.76
N LEU A 162 -6.86 -9.44 -3.25
CA LEU A 162 -6.26 -8.52 -4.24
C LEU A 162 -5.19 -7.59 -3.64
N GLY A 163 -5.19 -7.40 -2.33
CA GLY A 163 -4.13 -6.65 -1.63
C GLY A 163 -3.02 -7.52 -1.06
N ASP A 164 -3.06 -8.85 -1.26
CA ASP A 164 -2.00 -9.75 -0.81
C ASP A 164 -0.88 -9.79 -1.87
N PRO A 165 0.30 -9.21 -1.62
CA PRO A 165 1.40 -9.18 -2.59
C PRO A 165 2.18 -10.49 -2.69
N ARG A 166 1.85 -11.50 -1.88
CA ARG A 166 2.64 -12.74 -1.77
C ARG A 166 2.33 -13.67 -2.94
N ASP A 167 3.17 -13.56 -3.96
CA ASP A 167 3.21 -14.42 -5.13
C ASP A 167 4.68 -14.69 -5.52
N GLU A 168 4.92 -15.25 -6.72
CA GLU A 168 6.29 -15.45 -7.23
C GLU A 168 7.07 -14.14 -7.49
N ASN A 169 6.40 -12.99 -7.42
CA ASN A 169 6.99 -11.67 -7.58
C ASN A 169 7.24 -10.96 -6.24
N ASP A 170 6.96 -11.58 -5.08
CA ASP A 170 7.40 -11.05 -3.78
C ASP A 170 8.91 -11.14 -3.64
N TRP A 171 9.57 -9.99 -3.64
CA TRP A 171 11.03 -9.87 -3.56
C TRP A 171 11.51 -9.33 -2.23
N THR A 172 10.65 -9.26 -1.22
CA THR A 172 10.98 -8.68 0.09
C THR A 172 12.19 -9.38 0.70
N GLU A 173 12.16 -10.71 0.78
CA GLU A 173 13.30 -11.51 1.26
C GLU A 173 14.47 -11.50 0.27
N LYS A 174 14.18 -11.59 -1.04
CA LYS A 174 15.19 -11.63 -2.10
C LYS A 174 16.09 -10.39 -2.10
N LEU A 175 15.52 -9.22 -1.81
CA LEU A 175 16.25 -7.95 -1.75
C LEU A 175 16.90 -7.71 -0.37
N GLY A 176 16.65 -8.57 0.62
CA GLY A 176 17.11 -8.38 1.99
C GLY A 176 16.56 -7.09 2.61
N LEU A 177 15.27 -6.80 2.39
CA LEU A 177 14.63 -5.62 2.95
C LEU A 177 14.53 -5.74 4.48
N PRO A 178 14.59 -4.62 5.22
CA PRO A 178 14.60 -4.65 6.67
C PRO A 178 13.31 -5.26 7.22
N ALA A 179 13.44 -6.08 8.26
CA ALA A 179 12.31 -6.47 9.07
C ALA A 179 11.83 -5.26 9.88
N GLU A 180 10.52 -5.05 9.92
CA GLU A 180 9.90 -3.93 10.62
C GLU A 180 8.90 -4.43 11.67
N ASP A 181 8.62 -3.59 12.67
CA ASP A 181 7.66 -3.88 13.73
C ASP A 181 6.48 -2.90 13.59
N LEU A 182 5.28 -3.46 13.39
CA LEU A 182 4.07 -2.67 13.15
C LEU A 182 3.78 -1.69 14.28
N LEU A 183 3.98 -2.10 15.54
CA LEU A 183 3.68 -1.25 16.69
C LEU A 183 4.65 -0.08 16.78
N ASP A 184 5.94 -0.32 16.58
CA ASP A 184 6.96 0.73 16.60
C ASP A 184 6.74 1.73 15.46
N ASP A 185 6.35 1.26 14.28
CA ASP A 185 6.06 2.14 13.14
C ASP A 185 4.79 2.97 13.38
N VAL A 186 3.74 2.37 13.98
CA VAL A 186 2.55 3.11 14.41
C VAL A 186 2.89 4.18 15.44
N LYS A 187 3.70 3.86 16.46
CA LYS A 187 4.16 4.85 17.46
C LYS A 187 4.90 5.99 16.80
N ALA A 188 5.88 5.68 15.93
CA ALA A 188 6.64 6.70 15.22
C ALA A 188 5.71 7.65 14.44
N VAL A 189 4.70 7.11 13.74
CA VAL A 189 3.71 7.92 13.03
C VAL A 189 2.87 8.79 13.96
N LEU A 190 2.41 8.26 15.10
CA LEU A 190 1.66 9.03 16.11
C LEU A 190 2.49 10.15 16.73
N ASP A 191 3.80 9.92 16.91
CA ASP A 191 4.77 10.91 17.39
C ASP A 191 5.17 11.94 16.32
N GLY A 192 4.64 11.82 15.10
CA GLY A 192 4.93 12.72 13.98
C GLY A 192 6.26 12.44 13.28
N ILE A 193 6.92 11.34 13.63
CA ILE A 193 8.20 10.90 13.09
C ILE A 193 7.93 9.92 11.93
N ARG A 194 8.89 9.73 11.03
CA ARG A 194 8.82 8.64 10.03
C ARG A 194 9.49 7.40 10.60
N PRO A 195 8.93 6.20 10.38
CA PRO A 195 9.66 4.97 10.67
C PRO A 195 10.99 4.98 9.89
N GLU A 196 12.09 4.84 10.62
CA GLU A 196 13.44 4.74 10.09
C GLU A 196 14.10 3.50 10.69
N ARG A 197 14.92 2.83 9.89
CA ARG A 197 15.76 1.72 10.34
C ARG A 197 17.18 2.02 9.89
N ASP A 198 18.13 1.82 10.81
CA ASP A 198 19.55 1.94 10.50
C ASP A 198 19.87 0.98 9.35
N TRP A 199 20.24 1.56 8.20
CA TRP A 199 20.55 0.82 7.00
C TRP A 199 22.05 0.89 6.75
N ASN A 200 22.71 -0.26 6.83
CA ASN A 200 24.11 -0.40 6.46
C ASN A 200 24.21 -0.91 5.01
N PRO A 201 24.56 -0.07 4.02
CA PRO A 201 24.70 -0.49 2.62
C PRO A 201 25.83 -1.50 2.37
N ARG A 202 26.68 -1.78 3.37
CA ARG A 202 27.90 -2.59 3.23
C ARG A 202 27.77 -4.03 3.73
N GLU A 203 26.58 -4.44 4.17
CA GLU A 203 26.24 -5.82 4.53
C GLU A 203 25.45 -6.52 3.42
#